data_AF-A0AAV8S3C4-F1
#
_entry.id   AF-A0AAV8S3C4-F1
#
_cell.length_a   1.000
_cell.length_b   1.000
_cell.length_c   1.000
_cell.angle_alpha   90.00
_cell.angle_beta   90.00
_cell.angle_gamma   90.00
#
_symmetry.space_group_name_H-M   'P 1'
#
loop_
_entity.id
_entity.type
_entity.pdbx_description
1 polymer ?
#
loop_
_entity_poly.entity_id
_entity_poly.type
_entity_poly.pdbx_seq_one_letter_code
_entity_poly.pdbx_strand_id
1 'polypeptide(L)'
;MYYTSVTYASRDTRVDGEGLIRAPKTTLFSISIGRATAGIRVRKGFWEEEKAGCRWTRGVLDDIIRRLLETKGGRAVKNAQVTDAEIRQLCVESKEVFVSQPILLELEAPIKICGDIHGQYTDLLRLFEYGGYPPQANYLFLGDYVDRGKQSIETICLLLAYKIKYPENFFLLRGNHECASINRIYGFYDECKRRYNVRLWKVFTDCFNCLPVAALVDDKILCMHGGLSPELKSLDQIRNLARPVDIPDQGLLCDLLWSDPDKDIEGWGENDRGVSYTFGPDKVAEFLQKHDLDLICRAHQVVEDGYEFFAKRQLILKPADKKKGFGNMLKPGTPPRKVDSSDHPLGLIWNSCFCSDLIWWVPSAFCLLKAGLICHVTFLTQN
;
A
#
# COMPACT_ATOMS: atom_id res chain seq x y z
N MET A 1 -12.92 -16.07 -12.65
CA MET A 1 -11.66 -15.67 -13.31
C MET A 1 -11.40 -14.23 -12.88
N TYR A 2 -10.34 -14.02 -12.11
CA TYR A 2 -9.94 -12.70 -11.65
C TYR A 2 -8.99 -12.08 -12.66
N TYR A 3 -9.09 -10.77 -12.88
CA TYR A 3 -8.02 -10.05 -13.54
C TYR A 3 -7.36 -9.10 -12.55
N THR A 4 -6.05 -8.97 -12.70
CA THR A 4 -5.20 -8.09 -11.90
C THR A 4 -4.66 -7.02 -12.82
N SER A 5 -4.82 -5.74 -12.49
CA SER A 5 -4.18 -4.65 -13.24
C SER A 5 -3.42 -3.72 -12.33
N VAL A 6 -2.22 -3.33 -12.73
CA VAL A 6 -1.35 -2.42 -11.96
C VAL A 6 -1.48 -1.00 -12.53
N THR A 7 -1.73 -0.02 -11.66
CA THR A 7 -1.79 1.40 -12.02
C THR A 7 -0.69 2.16 -11.29
N TYR A 8 0.19 2.84 -12.03
CA TYR A 8 1.34 3.58 -11.51
C TYR A 8 1.09 5.10 -11.46
N ALA A 9 1.63 5.78 -10.43
CA ALA A 9 1.65 7.24 -10.34
C ALA A 9 3.09 7.76 -10.27
N SER A 10 3.62 8.33 -11.37
CA SER A 10 4.99 8.88 -11.40
C SER A 10 5.18 10.08 -12.34
N ARG A 11 6.30 10.80 -12.18
CA ARG A 11 6.67 12.02 -12.92
C ARG A 11 7.53 11.79 -14.17
N ASP A 12 8.22 10.65 -14.31
CA ASP A 12 9.27 10.45 -15.33
C ASP A 12 9.24 9.02 -15.92
N THR A 13 8.24 8.66 -16.73
CA THR A 13 8.36 7.48 -17.60
C THR A 13 9.28 7.83 -18.77
N ARG A 14 10.54 7.38 -18.73
CA ARG A 14 11.43 7.42 -19.90
C ARG A 14 11.44 6.04 -20.57
N VAL A 15 11.13 6.02 -21.86
CA VAL A 15 11.33 4.87 -22.75
C VAL A 15 12.81 4.87 -23.14
N ASP A 16 13.54 3.79 -22.84
CA ASP A 16 14.89 3.62 -23.36
C ASP A 16 14.86 3.11 -24.82
N GLY A 17 15.99 3.23 -25.52
CA GLY A 17 16.10 2.95 -26.97
C GLY A 17 15.84 1.50 -27.39
N GLU A 18 15.49 0.62 -26.45
CA GLU A 18 15.12 -0.79 -26.68
C GLU A 18 13.65 -1.09 -26.36
N GLY A 19 12.84 -0.07 -26.03
CA GLY A 19 11.41 -0.24 -25.77
C GLY A 19 11.09 -0.84 -24.39
N LEU A 20 12.04 -0.85 -23.45
CA LEU A 20 11.83 -1.31 -22.08
C LEU A 20 11.45 -0.12 -21.18
N ILE A 21 10.23 -0.10 -20.65
CA ILE A 21 9.80 0.96 -19.72
C ILE A 21 10.31 0.62 -18.32
N ARG A 22 11.28 1.39 -17.81
CA ARG A 22 11.70 1.31 -16.40
C ARG A 22 10.77 2.15 -15.52
N ALA A 23 10.24 1.56 -14.45
CA ALA A 23 9.43 2.27 -13.45
C ALA A 23 10.27 3.37 -12.77
N PRO A 24 9.74 4.59 -12.53
CA PRO A 24 10.57 5.68 -12.00
C PRO A 24 10.72 5.58 -10.47
N LYS A 25 11.75 6.27 -9.95
CA LYS A 25 12.38 6.08 -8.62
C LYS A 25 11.55 6.37 -7.36
N THR A 26 10.26 6.71 -7.49
CA THR A 26 9.32 7.05 -6.40
C THR A 26 7.92 6.89 -6.95
N THR A 27 7.33 5.70 -6.80
CA THR A 27 6.07 5.39 -7.50
C THR A 27 5.12 4.66 -6.55
N LEU A 28 4.08 5.37 -6.12
CA LEU A 28 2.90 4.73 -5.54
C LEU A 28 2.12 4.03 -6.65
N PHE A 29 1.50 2.91 -6.32
CA PHE A 29 0.70 2.16 -7.27
C PHE A 29 -0.44 1.42 -6.57
N SER A 30 -1.49 1.17 -7.34
CA SER A 30 -2.62 0.35 -6.91
C SER A 30 -2.72 -0.92 -7.77
N ILE A 31 -3.20 -2.00 -7.17
CA ILE A 31 -3.54 -3.24 -7.88
C ILE A 31 -5.05 -3.31 -7.91
N SER A 32 -5.64 -3.32 -9.10
CA SER A 32 -7.09 -3.54 -9.27
C SER A 32 -7.34 -5.02 -9.40
N ILE A 33 -8.26 -5.54 -8.60
CA ILE A 33 -8.76 -6.91 -8.67
C ILE A 33 -10.19 -6.84 -9.16
N GLY A 34 -10.51 -7.55 -10.24
CA GLY A 34 -11.86 -7.56 -10.83
C GLY A 34 -12.34 -8.96 -11.22
N ARG A 35 -13.67 -9.16 -11.27
CA ARG A 35 -14.32 -10.38 -11.78
C ARG A 35 -14.69 -10.21 -13.26
N ALA A 36 -14.54 -11.29 -14.05
CA ALA A 36 -14.88 -11.32 -15.47
C ALA A 36 -16.40 -11.26 -15.79
N THR A 37 -17.28 -11.36 -14.78
CA THR A 37 -18.73 -11.28 -14.95
C THR A 37 -19.28 -10.12 -14.11
N ALA A 38 -19.77 -9.09 -14.79
CA ALA A 38 -20.24 -7.85 -14.20
C ALA A 38 -21.46 -8.07 -13.27
N GLY A 39 -21.39 -7.41 -12.12
CA GLY A 39 -22.44 -7.39 -11.09
C GLY A 39 -21.80 -7.10 -9.74
N ILE A 40 -21.70 -5.81 -9.38
CA ILE A 40 -21.24 -5.38 -8.05
C ILE A 40 -22.27 -5.90 -7.05
N ARG A 41 -21.89 -6.85 -6.20
CA ARG A 41 -22.60 -7.11 -4.95
C ARG A 41 -21.74 -6.48 -3.86
N VAL A 42 -22.30 -5.52 -3.15
CA VAL A 42 -21.80 -5.18 -1.83
C VAL A 42 -22.59 -6.10 -0.92
N ARG A 43 -21.96 -6.99 -0.15
CA ARG A 43 -22.60 -7.60 1.02
C ARG A 43 -23.11 -6.43 1.86
N LYS A 44 -24.42 -6.17 1.80
CA LYS A 44 -25.07 -5.10 2.56
C LYS A 44 -24.83 -5.37 4.05
N GLY A 45 -23.81 -4.74 4.62
CA GLY A 45 -23.86 -4.33 6.01
C GLY A 45 -24.98 -3.32 6.15
N PHE A 46 -25.87 -3.51 7.12
CA PHE A 46 -27.02 -2.65 7.37
C PHE A 46 -26.52 -1.27 7.85
N TRP A 47 -26.28 -0.36 6.91
CA TRP A 47 -26.20 1.07 7.17
C TRP A 47 -27.42 1.70 6.52
N GLU A 48 -28.54 1.72 7.26
CA GLU A 48 -29.69 2.56 6.89
C GLU A 48 -29.23 4.02 6.85
N GLU A 49 -29.59 4.72 5.78
CA GLU A 49 -29.21 6.12 5.52
C GLU A 49 -29.79 7.13 6.53
N GLU A 50 -30.50 6.68 7.55
CA GLU A 50 -31.01 7.55 8.61
C GLU A 50 -30.73 6.94 10.00
N LYS A 51 -29.87 7.63 10.75
CA LYS A 51 -29.60 7.54 12.20
C LYS A 51 -28.59 6.49 12.67
N ALA A 52 -27.32 6.91 12.71
CA ALA A 52 -26.48 6.78 13.90
C ALA A 52 -25.30 7.77 13.85
N GLY A 53 -25.22 8.67 14.82
CA GLY A 53 -23.94 9.21 15.31
C GLY A 53 -23.23 10.33 14.53
N CYS A 54 -23.33 10.43 13.20
CA CYS A 54 -22.47 11.38 12.48
C CYS A 54 -22.81 12.83 12.81
N ARG A 55 -21.93 13.49 13.58
CA ARG A 55 -22.16 14.84 14.11
C ARG A 55 -21.88 15.95 13.08
N TRP A 56 -21.45 15.56 11.88
CA TRP A 56 -21.22 16.46 10.75
C TRP A 56 -22.49 16.65 9.94
N THR A 57 -22.80 17.90 9.59
CA THR A 57 -23.60 18.14 8.41
C THR A 57 -22.77 17.74 7.18
N ARG A 58 -23.33 16.93 6.26
CA ARG A 58 -22.61 16.41 5.07
C ARG A 58 -21.76 17.47 4.35
N GLY A 59 -22.23 18.72 4.33
CA GLY A 59 -21.52 19.84 3.71
C GLY A 59 -20.16 20.19 4.32
N VAL A 60 -19.91 19.97 5.62
CA VAL A 60 -18.63 20.34 6.24
C VAL A 60 -17.56 19.26 5.98
N LEU A 61 -17.94 17.98 5.90
CA LEU A 61 -17.03 16.91 5.46
C LEU A 61 -16.64 17.08 3.99
N ASP A 62 -17.60 17.45 3.15
CA ASP A 62 -17.37 17.74 1.73
C ASP A 62 -16.42 18.93 1.54
N ASP A 63 -16.57 19.98 2.36
CA ASP A 63 -15.67 21.12 2.34
C ASP A 63 -14.23 20.76 2.75
N ILE A 64 -14.06 19.90 3.76
CA ILE A 64 -12.73 19.39 4.15
C ILE A 64 -12.08 18.63 3.00
N ILE A 65 -12.82 17.71 2.37
CA ILE A 65 -12.32 16.94 1.22
C ILE A 65 -11.93 17.89 0.09
N ARG A 66 -12.79 18.86 -0.24
CA ARG A 66 -12.50 19.88 -1.26
C ARG A 66 -11.20 20.65 -0.95
N ARG A 67 -11.03 21.15 0.29
CA ARG A 67 -9.81 21.86 0.71
C ARG A 67 -8.55 21.00 0.64
N LEU A 68 -8.66 19.72 0.99
CA LEU A 68 -7.57 18.76 0.86
C LEU A 68 -7.17 18.56 -0.61
N LEU A 69 -8.15 18.37 -1.50
CA LEU A 69 -7.89 18.16 -2.94
C LEU A 69 -7.37 19.41 -3.67
N GLU A 70 -7.76 20.62 -3.25
CA GLU A 70 -7.36 21.89 -3.88
C GLU A 70 -5.88 22.27 -3.65
N THR A 71 -5.18 21.57 -2.75
CA THR A 71 -3.73 21.75 -2.52
C THR A 71 -2.86 21.46 -3.75
N LYS A 72 -3.44 20.87 -4.80
CA LYS A 72 -2.83 20.53 -6.09
C LYS A 72 -2.36 21.74 -6.92
N GLY A 73 -2.82 22.96 -6.63
CA GLY A 73 -2.79 24.11 -7.55
C GLY A 73 -1.50 24.96 -7.68
N GLY A 74 -0.27 24.47 -7.49
CA GLY A 74 0.92 25.34 -7.65
C GLY A 74 2.29 24.67 -7.78
N ARG A 75 3.33 25.48 -8.12
CA ARG A 75 4.76 25.06 -8.23
C ARG A 75 5.34 24.49 -6.91
N ALA A 76 4.70 24.79 -5.77
CA ALA A 76 5.04 24.27 -4.45
C ALA A 76 3.77 23.69 -3.80
N VAL A 77 3.88 22.51 -3.20
CA VAL A 77 2.77 21.87 -2.49
C VAL A 77 2.44 22.72 -1.27
N LYS A 78 1.21 23.23 -1.20
CA LYS A 78 0.72 23.97 -0.03
C LYS A 78 0.14 22.98 0.97
N ASN A 79 0.40 23.21 2.25
CA ASN A 79 -0.28 22.49 3.31
C ASN A 79 -1.79 22.77 3.24
N ALA A 80 -2.60 21.73 3.44
CA ALA A 80 -4.04 21.90 3.49
C ALA A 80 -4.42 22.73 4.71
N GLN A 81 -5.38 23.63 4.55
CA GLN A 81 -5.93 24.42 5.65
C GLN A 81 -7.00 23.58 6.36
N VAL A 82 -6.60 22.69 7.28
CA VAL A 82 -7.52 21.91 8.13
C VAL A 82 -7.26 22.30 9.59
N THR A 83 -8.30 22.63 10.34
CA THR A 83 -8.14 23.10 11.73
C THR A 83 -7.96 21.93 12.71
N ASP A 84 -7.36 22.19 13.88
CA ASP A 84 -7.21 21.18 14.94
C ASP A 84 -8.55 20.54 15.34
N ALA A 85 -9.63 21.33 15.42
CA ALA A 85 -10.96 20.85 15.75
C ALA A 85 -11.53 19.91 14.68
N GLU A 86 -11.36 20.26 13.40
CA GLU A 86 -11.77 19.42 12.27
C GLU A 86 -11.00 18.10 12.27
N ILE A 87 -9.68 18.12 12.49
CA ILE A 87 -8.86 16.90 12.54
C ILE A 87 -9.28 16.01 13.70
N ARG A 88 -9.48 16.56 14.89
CA ARG A 88 -9.95 15.77 16.06
C ARG A 88 -11.26 15.08 15.76
N GLN A 89 -12.19 15.81 15.15
CA GLN A 89 -13.49 15.27 14.84
C GLN A 89 -13.42 14.22 13.71
N LEU A 90 -12.54 14.38 12.70
CA LEU A 90 -12.26 13.31 11.73
C LEU A 90 -11.83 12.03 12.44
N CYS A 91 -10.87 12.11 13.37
CA CYS A 91 -10.39 10.93 14.11
C CYS A 91 -11.48 10.27 14.96
N VAL A 92 -12.34 11.06 15.62
CA VAL A 92 -13.43 10.54 16.46
C VAL A 92 -14.45 9.79 15.61
N GLU A 93 -14.89 10.39 14.51
CA GLU A 93 -15.90 9.80 13.61
C GLU A 93 -15.34 8.56 12.89
N SER A 94 -14.11 8.63 12.36
CA SER A 94 -13.51 7.48 11.72
C SER A 94 -13.29 6.31 12.68
N LYS A 95 -12.95 6.60 13.94
CA LYS A 95 -12.84 5.58 15.00
C LYS A 95 -14.15 4.85 15.20
N GLU A 96 -15.29 5.55 15.24
CA GLU A 96 -16.61 4.91 15.35
C GLU A 96 -16.86 3.97 14.17
N VAL A 97 -16.55 4.40 12.94
CA VAL A 97 -16.62 3.54 11.75
C VAL A 97 -15.71 2.31 11.90
N PHE A 98 -14.45 2.48 12.30
CA PHE A 98 -13.54 1.34 12.42
C PHE A 98 -13.96 0.33 13.48
N VAL A 99 -14.48 0.78 14.63
CA VAL A 99 -14.94 -0.10 15.71
C VAL A 99 -16.21 -0.85 15.29
N SER A 100 -17.08 -0.23 14.50
CA SER A 100 -18.30 -0.86 13.99
C SER A 100 -18.04 -1.95 12.93
N GLN A 101 -16.91 -1.86 12.21
CA GLN A 101 -16.49 -2.84 11.22
C GLN A 101 -15.65 -3.94 11.86
N PRO A 102 -15.61 -5.18 11.33
CA PRO A 102 -14.77 -6.24 11.88
C PRO A 102 -13.27 -5.94 11.73
N ILE A 103 -12.44 -6.52 12.60
CA ILE A 103 -10.98 -6.33 12.53
C ILE A 103 -10.33 -7.09 11.35
N LEU A 104 -10.95 -8.20 10.95
CA LEU A 104 -10.74 -8.87 9.67
C LEU A 104 -11.90 -8.45 8.75
N LEU A 105 -11.63 -7.56 7.81
CA LEU A 105 -12.63 -7.10 6.85
C LEU A 105 -12.97 -8.21 5.85
N GLU A 106 -14.23 -8.31 5.43
CA GLU A 106 -14.67 -9.21 4.35
C GLU A 106 -15.17 -8.35 3.19
N LEU A 107 -14.44 -8.36 2.07
CA LEU A 107 -14.59 -7.41 0.97
C LEU A 107 -14.85 -8.14 -0.35
N GLU A 108 -15.47 -7.46 -1.32
CA GLU A 108 -15.75 -8.01 -2.65
C GLU A 108 -15.05 -7.19 -3.74
N ALA A 109 -14.65 -7.85 -4.84
CA ALA A 109 -14.21 -7.16 -6.05
C ALA A 109 -15.39 -6.51 -6.79
N PRO A 110 -15.18 -5.41 -7.56
CA PRO A 110 -13.90 -4.82 -7.92
C PRO A 110 -13.32 -3.93 -6.80
N ILE A 111 -12.01 -4.05 -6.54
CA ILE A 111 -11.32 -3.24 -5.52
C ILE A 111 -9.88 -2.92 -5.93
N LYS A 112 -9.40 -1.74 -5.54
CA LYS A 112 -8.03 -1.26 -5.74
C LYS A 112 -7.25 -1.34 -4.44
N ILE A 113 -6.23 -2.20 -4.41
CA ILE A 113 -5.38 -2.39 -3.23
C ILE A 113 -4.13 -1.51 -3.34
N CYS A 114 -3.84 -0.73 -2.30
CA CYS A 114 -2.74 0.23 -2.23
C CYS A 114 -1.80 -0.12 -1.06
N GLY A 115 -0.48 -0.02 -1.28
CA GLY A 115 0.53 -0.25 -0.23
C GLY A 115 0.86 1.04 0.53
N ASP A 116 2.07 1.09 1.10
CA ASP A 116 2.55 2.20 1.92
C ASP A 116 2.50 3.54 1.19
N ILE A 117 2.16 4.60 1.93
CA ILE A 117 2.05 5.98 1.42
C ILE A 117 3.09 6.90 2.08
N HIS A 118 3.40 6.68 3.36
CA HIS A 118 4.44 7.39 4.10
C HIS A 118 4.46 8.91 3.90
N GLY A 119 3.30 9.55 4.08
CA GLY A 119 3.16 11.01 3.97
C GLY A 119 3.51 11.59 2.58
N GLN A 120 3.55 10.77 1.52
CA GLN A 120 3.72 11.20 0.12
C GLN A 120 2.42 11.72 -0.48
N TYR A 121 1.89 12.79 0.11
CA TYR A 121 0.54 13.27 -0.18
C TYR A 121 0.29 13.62 -1.67
N THR A 122 1.28 14.20 -2.36
CA THR A 122 1.15 14.50 -3.80
C THR A 122 1.00 13.24 -4.65
N ASP A 123 1.70 12.16 -4.28
CA ASP A 123 1.62 10.89 -4.99
C ASP A 123 0.30 10.18 -4.68
N LEU A 124 -0.24 10.34 -3.47
CA LEU A 124 -1.59 9.88 -3.13
C LEU A 124 -2.66 10.55 -3.99
N LEU A 125 -2.58 11.87 -4.19
CA LEU A 125 -3.51 12.57 -5.06
C LEU A 125 -3.46 12.03 -6.50
N ARG A 126 -2.25 11.79 -7.03
CA ARG A 126 -2.07 11.16 -8.35
C ARG A 126 -2.62 9.74 -8.39
N LEU A 127 -2.45 8.96 -7.33
CA LEU A 127 -3.00 7.61 -7.24
C LEU A 127 -4.53 7.63 -7.43
N PHE A 128 -5.23 8.63 -6.89
CA PHE A 128 -6.66 8.82 -7.13
C PHE A 128 -6.97 9.36 -8.54
N GLU A 129 -6.13 10.21 -9.11
CA GLU A 129 -6.32 10.68 -10.50
C GLU A 129 -6.27 9.54 -11.50
N TYR A 130 -5.31 8.62 -11.35
CA TYR A 130 -5.18 7.46 -12.23
C TYR A 130 -6.13 6.31 -11.87
N GLY A 131 -6.40 6.13 -10.56
CA GLY A 131 -7.25 5.05 -10.07
C GLY A 131 -8.74 5.37 -10.10
N GLY A 132 -9.12 6.64 -10.24
CA GLY A 132 -10.49 7.12 -10.06
C GLY A 132 -10.76 7.54 -8.63
N TYR A 133 -11.35 8.73 -8.43
CA TYR A 133 -11.65 9.21 -7.08
C TYR A 133 -12.84 8.46 -6.48
N PRO A 134 -12.85 8.17 -5.16
CA PRO A 134 -14.04 7.63 -4.51
C PRO A 134 -15.27 8.54 -4.73
N PRO A 135 -16.45 7.99 -5.09
CA PRO A 135 -16.83 6.58 -5.03
C PRO A 135 -16.71 5.83 -6.38
N GLN A 136 -16.00 6.39 -7.38
CA GLN A 136 -15.89 5.79 -8.72
C GLN A 136 -15.14 4.45 -8.69
N ALA A 137 -14.29 4.23 -7.69
CA ALA A 137 -13.60 2.98 -7.44
C ALA A 137 -13.57 2.66 -5.95
N ASN A 138 -13.61 1.36 -5.62
CA ASN A 138 -13.42 0.87 -4.26
C ASN A 138 -11.93 0.76 -3.95
N TYR A 139 -11.53 1.08 -2.71
CA TYR A 139 -10.13 1.08 -2.29
C TYR A 139 -9.91 0.29 -1.00
N LEU A 140 -8.80 -0.44 -0.95
CA LEU A 140 -8.23 -1.02 0.25
C LEU A 140 -6.79 -0.54 0.38
N PHE A 141 -6.46 0.15 1.46
CA PHE A 141 -5.06 0.49 1.77
C PHE A 141 -4.51 -0.45 2.84
N LEU A 142 -3.25 -0.86 2.67
CA LEU A 142 -2.59 -1.87 3.50
C LEU A 142 -1.81 -1.26 4.68
N GLY A 143 -2.02 0.01 5.04
CA GLY A 143 -1.31 0.67 6.15
C GLY A 143 -0.16 1.59 5.71
N ASP A 144 0.59 2.05 6.69
CA ASP A 144 1.77 2.94 6.56
C ASP A 144 1.44 4.25 5.83
N TYR A 145 0.51 4.98 6.41
CA TYR A 145 0.02 6.27 5.93
C TYR A 145 0.97 7.40 6.32
N VAL A 146 1.56 7.31 7.50
CA VAL A 146 2.32 8.36 8.17
C VAL A 146 3.83 8.06 8.19
N ASP A 147 4.59 9.01 8.74
CA ASP A 147 6.05 9.02 8.85
C ASP A 147 6.80 9.10 7.51
N ARG A 148 8.12 9.34 7.60
CA ARG A 148 9.10 9.46 6.50
C ARG A 148 8.86 10.63 5.54
N GLY A 149 7.63 10.83 5.07
CA GLY A 149 7.20 11.96 4.25
C GLY A 149 6.96 13.24 5.03
N LYS A 150 6.62 14.30 4.30
CA LYS A 150 6.49 15.66 4.86
C LYS A 150 5.04 16.08 5.15
N GLN A 151 4.07 15.32 4.65
CA GLN A 151 2.64 15.68 4.66
C GLN A 151 1.80 14.49 5.14
N SER A 152 2.21 13.89 6.26
CA SER A 152 1.51 12.75 6.84
C SER A 152 0.13 13.17 7.34
N ILE A 153 -0.01 14.40 7.86
CA ILE A 153 -1.29 14.92 8.34
C ILE A 153 -2.30 15.03 7.19
N GLU A 154 -1.92 15.62 6.04
CA GLU A 154 -2.81 15.69 4.89
C GLU A 154 -3.19 14.31 4.35
N THR A 155 -2.22 13.40 4.27
CA THR A 155 -2.45 12.01 3.87
C THR A 155 -3.51 11.36 4.74
N ILE A 156 -3.30 11.32 6.06
CA ILE A 156 -4.23 10.62 6.93
C ILE A 156 -5.58 11.35 7.00
N CYS A 157 -5.62 12.68 7.02
CA CYS A 157 -6.88 13.43 7.03
C CYS A 157 -7.74 13.15 5.79
N LEU A 158 -7.14 13.06 4.60
CA LEU A 158 -7.87 12.73 3.38
C LEU A 158 -8.41 11.31 3.41
N LEU A 159 -7.59 10.35 3.86
CA LEU A 159 -7.99 8.94 3.98
C LEU A 159 -9.12 8.75 4.99
N LEU A 160 -9.05 9.40 6.16
CA LEU A 160 -10.12 9.35 7.16
C LEU A 160 -11.40 10.05 6.66
N ALA A 161 -11.28 11.18 5.97
CA ALA A 161 -12.44 11.86 5.38
C ALA A 161 -13.15 10.98 4.34
N TYR A 162 -12.41 10.28 3.47
CA TYR A 162 -12.99 9.30 2.56
C TYR A 162 -13.56 8.09 3.28
N LYS A 163 -12.94 7.63 4.37
CA LYS A 163 -13.48 6.53 5.18
C LYS A 163 -14.84 6.87 5.78
N ILE A 164 -15.00 8.09 6.30
CA ILE A 164 -16.27 8.56 6.85
C ILE A 164 -17.31 8.73 5.73
N LYS A 165 -16.90 9.28 4.59
CA LYS A 165 -17.82 9.57 3.47
C LYS A 165 -18.28 8.30 2.75
N TYR A 166 -17.41 7.30 2.62
CA TYR A 166 -17.64 6.08 1.85
C TYR A 166 -17.25 4.83 2.66
N PRO A 167 -17.90 4.56 3.80
CA PRO A 167 -17.48 3.52 4.75
C PRO A 167 -17.50 2.11 4.15
N GLU A 168 -18.33 1.88 3.13
CA GLU A 168 -18.54 0.60 2.43
C GLU A 168 -17.78 0.49 1.09
N ASN A 169 -17.01 1.52 0.70
CA ASN A 169 -16.22 1.53 -0.54
C ASN A 169 -14.75 1.88 -0.31
N PHE A 170 -14.41 2.40 0.87
CA PHE A 170 -13.06 2.86 1.21
C PHE A 170 -12.60 2.20 2.52
N PHE A 171 -11.54 1.40 2.44
CA PHE A 171 -11.06 0.56 3.53
C PHE A 171 -9.60 0.84 3.83
N LEU A 172 -9.28 0.88 5.13
CA LEU A 172 -7.95 1.21 5.65
C LEU A 172 -7.55 0.12 6.63
N LEU A 173 -6.43 -0.55 6.38
CA LEU A 173 -5.80 -1.45 7.34
C LEU A 173 -4.75 -0.72 8.17
N ARG A 174 -4.29 -1.36 9.23
CA ARG A 174 -3.22 -0.84 10.08
C ARG A 174 -1.86 -1.28 9.54
N GLY A 175 -0.94 -0.33 9.38
CA GLY A 175 0.49 -0.58 9.17
C GLY A 175 1.29 -0.43 10.47
N ASN A 176 2.57 -0.82 10.44
CA ASN A 176 3.39 -0.77 11.64
C ASN A 176 3.75 0.67 12.04
N HIS A 177 3.64 1.63 11.12
CA HIS A 177 3.77 3.06 11.43
C HIS A 177 2.51 3.68 12.08
N GLU A 178 1.37 2.99 12.07
CA GLU A 178 0.17 3.39 12.82
C GLU A 178 0.21 2.93 14.29
N CYS A 179 1.37 3.09 14.95
CA CYS A 179 1.55 2.88 16.38
C CYS A 179 2.40 3.97 17.03
N ALA A 180 2.16 4.22 18.31
CA ALA A 180 2.75 5.34 19.03
C ALA A 180 4.28 5.25 19.16
N SER A 181 4.83 4.04 19.31
CA SER A 181 6.27 3.83 19.47
C SER A 181 7.04 4.20 18.20
N ILE A 182 6.53 3.82 17.04
CA ILE A 182 7.17 4.07 15.74
C ILE A 182 6.96 5.53 15.31
N ASN A 183 5.71 6.00 15.26
CA ASN A 183 5.43 7.34 14.72
C ASN A 183 5.82 8.50 15.65
N ARG A 184 6.27 8.17 16.87
CA ARG A 184 7.01 9.08 17.75
C ARG A 184 8.41 9.40 17.25
N ILE A 185 9.05 8.47 16.55
CA ILE A 185 10.47 8.55 16.16
C ILE A 185 10.61 8.94 14.68
N TYR A 186 9.71 8.48 13.80
CA TYR A 186 9.89 8.55 12.35
C TYR A 186 9.20 9.73 11.64
N GLY A 187 8.68 10.70 12.42
CA GLY A 187 8.38 12.05 11.94
C GLY A 187 6.96 12.55 12.22
N PHE A 188 5.96 11.67 12.38
CA PHE A 188 4.57 12.09 12.52
C PHE A 188 4.30 12.86 13.81
N TYR A 189 4.90 12.43 14.93
CA TYR A 189 4.83 13.16 16.20
C TYR A 189 5.38 14.58 16.08
N ASP A 190 6.55 14.73 15.46
CA ASP A 190 7.16 16.04 15.25
C ASP A 190 6.35 16.89 14.28
N GLU A 191 5.75 16.29 13.24
CA GLU A 191 4.84 16.99 12.33
C GLU A 191 3.62 17.54 13.08
N CYS A 192 2.96 16.71 13.90
CA CYS A 192 1.82 17.11 14.73
C CYS A 192 2.20 18.20 15.73
N LYS A 193 3.33 18.03 16.44
CA LYS A 193 3.82 18.99 17.43
C LYS A 193 4.16 20.34 16.81
N ARG A 194 4.78 20.35 15.63
CA ARG A 194 5.22 21.57 14.93
C ARG A 194 4.05 22.34 14.32
N ARG A 195 3.07 21.64 13.74
CA ARG A 195 1.98 22.27 12.99
C ARG A 195 0.74 22.55 13.84
N TYR A 196 0.53 21.74 14.89
CA TYR A 196 -0.63 21.84 15.77
C TYR A 196 -0.16 21.72 17.22
N ASN A 197 -0.31 20.55 17.83
CA ASN A 197 0.08 20.28 19.21
C ASN A 197 0.22 18.78 19.47
N VAL A 198 0.88 18.44 20.58
CA VAL A 198 1.10 17.05 21.02
C VAL A 198 -0.23 16.33 21.36
N ARG A 199 -1.27 17.06 21.78
CA ARG A 199 -2.58 16.45 22.08
C ARG A 199 -3.26 15.95 20.82
N LEU A 200 -2.96 16.52 19.65
CA LEU A 200 -3.50 16.05 18.38
C LEU A 200 -2.89 14.70 17.98
N TRP A 201 -1.58 14.54 18.17
CA TRP A 201 -0.90 13.24 17.95
C TRP A 201 -1.54 12.12 18.79
N LYS A 202 -1.86 12.38 20.06
CA LYS A 202 -2.56 11.38 20.91
C LYS A 202 -3.93 10.99 20.36
N VAL A 203 -4.67 11.95 19.79
CA VAL A 203 -5.98 11.68 19.17
C VAL A 203 -5.82 10.82 17.91
N PHE A 204 -4.76 11.03 17.12
CA PHE A 204 -4.43 10.11 16.02
C PHE A 204 -4.08 8.71 16.53
N THR A 205 -3.27 8.59 17.59
CA THR A 205 -2.94 7.30 18.21
C THR A 205 -4.20 6.54 18.63
N ASP A 206 -5.15 7.22 19.29
CA ASP A 206 -6.42 6.60 19.70
C ASP A 206 -7.24 6.11 18.50
N CYS A 207 -7.19 6.83 17.38
CA CYS A 207 -7.82 6.41 16.12
C CYS A 207 -7.10 5.20 15.50
N PHE A 208 -5.77 5.22 15.44
CA PHE A 208 -4.95 4.15 14.87
C PHE A 208 -5.11 2.83 15.61
N ASN A 209 -5.28 2.88 16.93
CA ASN A 209 -5.55 1.72 17.77
C ASN A 209 -6.86 0.99 17.43
N CYS A 210 -7.75 1.63 16.64
CA CYS A 210 -9.00 1.04 16.18
C CYS A 210 -8.95 0.50 14.74
N LEU A 211 -7.85 0.69 13.99
CA LEU A 211 -7.77 0.22 12.61
C LEU A 211 -7.90 -1.31 12.50
N PRO A 212 -8.63 -1.84 11.51
CA PRO A 212 -8.58 -3.25 11.11
C PRO A 212 -7.16 -3.67 10.74
N VAL A 213 -6.81 -4.95 10.91
CA VAL A 213 -5.42 -5.43 10.70
C VAL A 213 -5.28 -6.29 9.45
N ALA A 214 -6.39 -6.84 8.96
CA ALA A 214 -6.41 -7.66 7.76
C ALA A 214 -7.73 -7.50 7.00
N ALA A 215 -7.73 -7.88 5.73
CA ALA A 215 -8.93 -8.00 4.92
C ALA A 215 -8.89 -9.30 4.11
N LEU A 216 -10.04 -9.93 3.92
CA LEU A 216 -10.24 -11.07 3.05
C LEU A 216 -11.09 -10.62 1.87
N VAL A 217 -10.48 -10.56 0.69
CA VAL A 217 -11.16 -10.16 -0.56
C VAL A 217 -11.66 -11.42 -1.27
N ASP A 218 -12.96 -11.46 -1.56
CA ASP A 218 -13.66 -12.54 -2.25
C ASP A 218 -13.42 -13.94 -1.66
N ASP A 219 -13.21 -14.02 -0.34
CA ASP A 219 -12.88 -15.27 0.36
C ASP A 219 -11.63 -16.00 -0.19
N LYS A 220 -10.79 -15.31 -0.98
CA LYS A 220 -9.66 -15.90 -1.70
C LYS A 220 -8.34 -15.17 -1.51
N ILE A 221 -8.37 -13.88 -1.20
CA ILE A 221 -7.16 -13.06 -1.13
C ILE A 221 -7.04 -12.44 0.26
N LEU A 222 -6.09 -12.92 1.04
CA LEU A 222 -5.82 -12.38 2.37
C LEU A 222 -4.85 -11.20 2.27
N CYS A 223 -5.29 -10.05 2.75
CA CYS A 223 -4.59 -8.78 2.69
C CYS A 223 -4.17 -8.35 4.09
N MET A 224 -2.91 -7.96 4.27
CA MET A 224 -2.36 -7.45 5.53
C MET A 224 -1.15 -6.54 5.25
N HIS A 225 -0.61 -5.88 6.26
CA HIS A 225 0.56 -5.02 6.07
C HIS A 225 1.87 -5.81 6.00
N GLY A 226 2.19 -6.50 7.10
CA GLY A 226 3.37 -7.33 7.29
C GLY A 226 3.19 -8.67 6.57
N GLY A 227 2.82 -9.72 7.29
CA GLY A 227 2.75 -11.05 6.71
C GLY A 227 2.30 -12.10 7.71
N LEU A 228 2.72 -13.34 7.50
CA LEU A 228 2.29 -14.48 8.30
C LEU A 228 2.89 -14.47 9.71
N SER A 229 2.19 -15.12 10.63
CA SER A 229 2.67 -15.38 12.00
C SER A 229 2.78 -16.89 12.25
N PRO A 230 3.79 -17.37 13.00
CA PRO A 230 3.82 -18.74 13.48
C PRO A 230 2.58 -19.10 14.31
N GLU A 231 1.98 -18.13 14.98
CA GLU A 231 0.78 -18.27 15.81
C GLU A 231 -0.52 -18.29 14.99
N LEU A 232 -0.50 -17.81 13.74
CA LEU A 232 -1.69 -17.75 12.89
C LEU A 232 -2.02 -19.13 12.31
N LYS A 233 -2.91 -19.85 13.00
CA LYS A 233 -3.41 -21.18 12.60
C LYS A 233 -4.84 -21.13 12.06
N SER A 234 -5.63 -20.14 12.43
CA SER A 234 -6.99 -19.88 11.95
C SER A 234 -7.21 -18.38 11.75
N LEU A 235 -7.98 -18.01 10.72
CA LEU A 235 -8.42 -16.63 10.52
C LEU A 235 -9.30 -16.12 11.68
N ASP A 236 -9.92 -17.01 12.45
CA ASP A 236 -10.68 -16.64 13.65
C ASP A 236 -9.80 -16.03 14.73
N GLN A 237 -8.50 -16.37 14.78
CA GLN A 237 -7.58 -15.72 15.71
C GLN A 237 -7.45 -14.23 15.39
N ILE A 238 -7.50 -13.85 14.11
CA ILE A 238 -7.53 -12.44 13.70
C ILE A 238 -8.88 -11.84 14.10
N ARG A 239 -10.01 -12.51 13.80
CA ARG A 239 -11.36 -12.02 14.13
C ARG A 239 -11.55 -11.72 15.62
N ASN A 240 -10.89 -12.47 16.49
CA ASN A 240 -11.01 -12.36 17.94
C ASN A 240 -10.05 -11.34 18.58
N LEU A 241 -9.21 -10.66 17.80
CA LEU A 241 -8.37 -9.58 18.31
C LEU A 241 -9.25 -8.39 18.75
N ALA A 242 -9.07 -7.97 20.01
CA ALA A 242 -9.82 -6.85 20.57
C ALA A 242 -9.29 -5.50 20.06
N ARG A 243 -10.19 -4.52 19.96
CA ARG A 243 -9.86 -3.11 19.69
C ARG A 243 -10.63 -2.20 20.65
N PRO A 244 -10.08 -1.03 21.04
CA PRO A 244 -8.75 -0.50 20.69
C PRO A 244 -7.60 -1.27 21.34
N VAL A 245 -6.46 -1.37 20.65
CA VAL A 245 -5.28 -2.05 21.16
C VAL A 245 -4.01 -1.39 20.62
N ASP A 246 -2.96 -1.28 21.43
CA ASP A 246 -1.63 -0.88 20.94
C ASP A 246 -0.89 -2.09 20.36
N ILE A 247 0.11 -1.87 19.51
CA ILE A 247 0.87 -2.99 18.92
C ILE A 247 1.84 -3.52 19.98
N PRO A 248 1.72 -4.80 20.41
CA PRO A 248 2.67 -5.41 21.33
C PRO A 248 4.01 -5.66 20.64
N ASP A 249 5.07 -5.83 21.44
CA ASP A 249 6.42 -6.11 20.90
C ASP A 249 6.54 -7.52 20.28
N GLN A 250 5.61 -8.44 20.58
CA GLN A 250 5.59 -9.82 20.09
C GLN A 250 4.17 -10.39 19.98
N GLY A 251 4.04 -11.53 19.29
CA GLY A 251 2.80 -12.29 19.12
C GLY A 251 2.04 -11.95 17.84
N LEU A 252 0.88 -12.60 17.65
CA LEU A 252 0.10 -12.52 16.41
C LEU A 252 -0.10 -11.09 15.85
N LEU A 253 -0.50 -10.12 16.69
CA LEU A 253 -0.71 -8.75 16.23
C LEU A 253 0.59 -8.11 15.77
N CYS A 254 1.71 -8.32 16.45
CA CYS A 254 3.00 -7.82 16.01
C CYS A 254 3.35 -8.40 14.62
N ASP A 255 3.21 -9.71 14.48
CA ASP A 255 3.62 -10.41 13.26
C ASP A 255 2.84 -10.03 12.01
N LEU A 256 1.53 -9.81 12.13
CA LEU A 256 0.68 -9.36 11.02
C LEU A 256 1.13 -8.01 10.45
N LEU A 257 1.85 -7.21 11.24
CA LEU A 257 2.33 -5.88 10.87
C LEU A 257 3.83 -5.82 10.58
N TRP A 258 4.63 -6.80 11.02
CA TRP A 258 6.11 -6.69 10.96
C TRP A 258 6.83 -7.82 10.24
N SER A 259 6.17 -8.96 10.02
CA SER A 259 6.83 -10.11 9.39
C SER A 259 7.10 -9.86 7.91
N ASP A 260 8.14 -10.52 7.40
CA ASP A 260 8.60 -10.39 6.01
C ASP A 260 8.83 -11.75 5.34
N PRO A 261 8.55 -11.87 4.03
CA PRO A 261 8.98 -13.03 3.28
C PRO A 261 10.50 -13.05 3.07
N ASP A 262 11.08 -14.24 3.09
CA ASP A 262 12.45 -14.48 2.69
C ASP A 262 12.51 -15.70 1.76
N LYS A 263 13.15 -15.53 0.60
CA LYS A 263 13.23 -16.56 -0.44
C LYS A 263 14.33 -17.59 -0.18
N ASP A 264 15.29 -17.23 0.65
CA ASP A 264 16.52 -17.99 0.88
C ASP A 264 16.39 -18.89 2.13
N ILE A 265 15.22 -18.89 2.79
CA ILE A 265 14.91 -19.75 3.94
C ILE A 265 13.79 -20.75 3.66
N GLU A 266 13.80 -21.83 4.43
CA GLU A 266 12.68 -22.76 4.56
C GLU A 266 12.10 -22.63 5.98
N GLY A 267 10.80 -22.45 6.08
CA GLY A 267 10.12 -22.30 7.37
C GLY A 267 10.10 -20.87 7.89
N TRP A 268 10.50 -20.70 9.16
CA TRP A 268 10.54 -19.41 9.85
C TRP A 268 11.97 -19.04 10.18
N GLY A 269 12.34 -17.77 9.99
CA GLY A 269 13.67 -17.24 10.28
C GLY A 269 13.63 -16.02 11.20
N GLU A 270 14.82 -15.58 11.61
CA GLU A 270 14.99 -14.30 12.29
C GLU A 270 14.75 -13.15 11.31
N ASN A 271 14.22 -12.04 11.83
CA ASN A 271 13.94 -10.85 11.02
C ASN A 271 14.98 -9.77 11.30
N ASP A 272 15.62 -9.27 10.24
CA ASP A 272 16.62 -8.18 10.30
C ASP A 272 16.07 -6.89 10.91
N ARG A 273 14.75 -6.73 10.99
CA ARG A 273 14.08 -5.63 11.69
C ARG A 273 14.28 -5.68 13.21
N GLY A 274 14.76 -6.81 13.75
CA GLY A 274 14.89 -7.04 15.19
C GLY A 274 13.55 -7.28 15.90
N VAL A 275 12.48 -7.52 15.13
CA VAL A 275 11.12 -7.77 15.61
C VAL A 275 10.41 -8.71 14.65
N SER A 276 9.51 -9.55 15.17
CA SER A 276 8.79 -10.57 14.40
C SER A 276 9.73 -11.57 13.68
N TYR A 277 9.24 -12.21 12.62
CA TYR A 277 9.87 -13.33 11.93
C TYR A 277 9.97 -13.06 10.43
N THR A 278 10.88 -13.77 9.78
CA THR A 278 10.85 -14.00 8.34
C THR A 278 10.15 -15.32 8.04
N PHE A 279 9.51 -15.44 6.87
CA PHE A 279 8.83 -16.68 6.45
C PHE A 279 9.16 -17.08 5.02
N GLY A 280 9.41 -18.38 4.84
CA GLY A 280 9.74 -19.00 3.57
C GLY A 280 8.55 -19.19 2.63
N PRO A 281 8.80 -19.50 1.35
CA PRO A 281 7.75 -19.78 0.37
C PRO A 281 6.94 -21.04 0.72
N ASP A 282 7.53 -21.99 1.45
CA ASP A 282 6.85 -23.18 1.97
C ASP A 282 5.72 -22.80 2.94
N LYS A 283 5.95 -21.82 3.83
CA LYS A 283 4.94 -21.35 4.79
C LYS A 283 3.78 -20.64 4.11
N VAL A 284 4.06 -19.89 3.05
CA VAL A 284 3.01 -19.28 2.21
C VAL A 284 2.14 -20.36 1.57
N ALA A 285 2.77 -21.37 0.94
CA ALA A 285 2.04 -22.44 0.26
C ALA A 285 1.21 -23.29 1.25
N GLU A 286 1.79 -23.66 2.40
CA GLU A 286 1.12 -24.38 3.48
C GLU A 286 -0.13 -23.61 3.96
N PHE A 287 0.03 -22.31 4.22
CA PHE A 287 -1.05 -21.47 4.72
C PHE A 287 -2.19 -21.34 3.71
N LEU A 288 -1.87 -21.03 2.45
CA LEU A 288 -2.86 -20.88 1.39
C LEU A 288 -3.64 -22.16 1.15
N GLN A 289 -2.94 -23.31 1.10
CA GLN A 289 -3.59 -24.61 0.93
C GLN A 289 -4.52 -24.93 2.10
N LYS A 290 -4.08 -24.68 3.34
CA LYS A 290 -4.85 -24.96 4.55
C LYS A 290 -6.14 -24.15 4.62
N HIS A 291 -6.11 -22.90 4.15
CA HIS A 291 -7.22 -21.96 4.27
C HIS A 291 -8.05 -21.80 2.98
N ASP A 292 -7.79 -22.61 1.94
CA ASP A 292 -8.42 -22.51 0.62
C ASP A 292 -8.34 -21.09 0.02
N LEU A 293 -7.18 -20.47 0.16
CA LEU A 293 -6.87 -19.13 -0.36
C LEU A 293 -5.99 -19.23 -1.60
N ASP A 294 -6.13 -18.24 -2.49
CA ASP A 294 -5.37 -18.18 -3.73
C ASP A 294 -4.11 -17.30 -3.58
N LEU A 295 -4.18 -16.27 -2.73
CA LEU A 295 -3.15 -15.22 -2.68
C LEU A 295 -3.07 -14.54 -1.30
N ILE A 296 -1.85 -14.19 -0.91
CA ILE A 296 -1.59 -13.19 0.14
C ILE A 296 -1.17 -11.88 -0.54
N CYS A 297 -1.79 -10.76 -0.18
CA CYS A 297 -1.41 -9.43 -0.64
C CYS A 297 -0.87 -8.61 0.55
N ARG A 298 0.37 -8.13 0.46
CA ARG A 298 1.01 -7.40 1.56
C ARG A 298 1.85 -6.21 1.10
N ALA A 299 2.33 -5.40 2.05
CA ALA A 299 3.07 -4.16 1.80
C ALA A 299 4.45 -4.14 2.51
N HIS A 300 4.85 -3.08 3.23
CA HIS A 300 5.96 -3.06 4.22
C HIS A 300 7.42 -3.25 3.72
N GLN A 301 7.65 -3.81 2.53
CA GLN A 301 9.00 -3.99 1.95
C GLN A 301 9.15 -3.23 0.64
N VAL A 302 10.23 -2.47 0.55
CA VAL A 302 10.52 -1.74 -0.68
C VAL A 302 11.01 -2.68 -1.78
N VAL A 303 10.30 -2.72 -2.91
CA VAL A 303 10.60 -3.53 -4.09
C VAL A 303 10.79 -2.65 -5.33
N GLU A 304 11.64 -3.09 -6.26
CA GLU A 304 12.15 -2.23 -7.34
C GLU A 304 11.07 -1.74 -8.32
N ASP A 305 10.14 -2.61 -8.73
CA ASP A 305 9.09 -2.31 -9.70
C ASP A 305 7.77 -1.86 -9.06
N GLY A 306 7.80 -1.54 -7.77
CA GLY A 306 6.63 -1.24 -6.96
C GLY A 306 5.96 -2.50 -6.45
N TYR A 307 5.82 -3.54 -7.25
CA TYR A 307 5.32 -4.84 -6.81
C TYR A 307 6.33 -5.97 -7.09
N GLU A 308 6.24 -7.04 -6.30
CA GLU A 308 7.00 -8.26 -6.55
C GLU A 308 6.13 -9.49 -6.28
N PHE A 309 6.27 -10.50 -7.15
CA PHE A 309 5.64 -11.80 -6.96
C PHE A 309 6.60 -12.72 -6.22
N PHE A 310 6.14 -13.28 -5.11
CA PHE A 310 6.86 -14.26 -4.31
C PHE A 310 6.10 -15.60 -4.27
N ALA A 311 6.80 -16.69 -3.92
CA ALA A 311 6.25 -18.05 -3.80
C ALA A 311 5.41 -18.48 -5.02
N LYS A 312 5.99 -18.47 -6.23
CA LYS A 312 5.27 -18.82 -7.48
C LYS A 312 4.02 -17.96 -7.74
N ARG A 313 4.08 -16.66 -7.42
CA ARG A 313 2.99 -15.67 -7.56
C ARG A 313 1.84 -15.82 -6.55
N GLN A 314 2.09 -16.49 -5.44
CA GLN A 314 1.14 -16.66 -4.33
C GLN A 314 1.21 -15.55 -3.28
N LEU A 315 2.24 -14.71 -3.35
CA LEU A 315 2.38 -13.52 -2.51
C LEU A 315 2.69 -12.30 -3.40
N ILE A 316 2.01 -11.18 -3.15
CA ILE A 316 2.33 -9.89 -3.76
C ILE A 316 2.88 -8.94 -2.70
N LEU A 317 4.08 -8.42 -2.95
CA LEU A 317 4.79 -7.41 -2.16
C LEU A 317 4.54 -5.98 -2.70
N LYS A 318 4.59 -4.96 -1.82
CA LYS A 318 4.62 -3.51 -2.13
C LYS A 318 5.51 -2.79 -1.09
N PRO A 319 6.12 -1.59 -1.29
CA PRO A 319 6.04 -0.60 -2.39
C PRO A 319 7.39 -0.17 -3.02
N ALA A 320 7.45 0.81 -3.93
CA ALA A 320 8.72 1.34 -4.51
C ALA A 320 9.14 2.70 -3.92
N ASP A 321 10.37 2.78 -3.38
CA ASP A 321 11.06 4.06 -3.13
C ASP A 321 12.59 3.91 -3.27
N LYS A 322 13.21 4.68 -4.19
CA LYS A 322 14.66 4.91 -4.24
C LYS A 322 14.96 6.36 -3.85
N LYS A 323 14.85 6.69 -2.57
CA LYS A 323 15.69 7.74 -1.97
C LYS A 323 17.05 7.17 -1.54
N LYS A 324 18.03 7.18 -2.45
CA LYS A 324 19.44 7.19 -2.02
C LYS A 324 19.70 8.52 -1.32
N GLY A 325 20.04 8.48 -0.04
CA GLY A 325 20.47 9.69 0.65
C GLY A 325 20.68 9.59 2.16
N PHE A 326 21.40 8.59 2.65
CA PHE A 326 22.34 8.78 3.78
C PHE A 326 23.46 7.75 3.61
N GLY A 327 24.62 8.24 3.18
CA GLY A 327 25.81 7.42 3.00
C GLY A 327 26.33 6.91 4.33
N ASN A 328 26.87 5.69 4.29
CA ASN A 328 27.85 5.21 5.25
C ASN A 328 28.88 6.33 5.50
N MET A 329 28.95 6.82 6.74
CA MET A 329 30.13 7.53 7.24
C MET A 329 31.30 6.55 7.23
N LEU A 330 32.04 6.49 6.13
CA LEU A 330 33.41 5.99 6.11
C LEU A 330 34.34 7.15 5.77
N LYS A 331 35.39 7.26 6.59
CA LYS A 331 36.29 8.40 6.81
C LYS A 331 36.99 8.89 5.52
N PRO A 332 37.30 10.20 5.39
CA PRO A 332 38.05 10.72 4.25
C PRO A 332 39.56 10.49 4.44
N GLY A 333 40.22 9.89 3.43
CA GLY A 333 41.68 9.87 3.39
C GLY A 333 42.31 8.85 2.44
N THR A 334 42.30 9.12 1.13
CA THR A 334 43.38 8.77 0.18
C THR A 334 43.06 9.33 -1.22
N PRO A 335 44.03 9.93 -1.95
CA PRO A 335 43.78 10.55 -3.26
C PRO A 335 43.72 9.51 -4.39
N PRO A 336 43.09 9.82 -5.54
CA PRO A 336 42.84 8.84 -6.60
C PRO A 336 44.12 8.56 -7.39
N ARG A 337 44.44 7.26 -7.54
CA ARG A 337 45.37 6.80 -8.59
C ARG A 337 44.59 6.66 -9.90
N LYS A 338 45.09 7.33 -10.95
CA LYS A 338 44.77 7.03 -12.35
C LYS A 338 45.27 5.62 -12.67
N VAL A 339 44.45 4.80 -13.32
CA VAL A 339 44.94 3.71 -14.16
C VAL A 339 44.16 3.72 -15.46
N ASP A 340 44.97 3.61 -16.51
CA ASP A 340 44.67 3.73 -17.92
C ASP A 340 43.97 2.48 -18.47
N SER A 341 43.49 2.67 -19.68
CA SER A 341 42.90 1.74 -20.63
C SER A 341 43.78 0.52 -21.00
N SER A 342 43.14 -0.45 -21.68
CA SER A 342 43.64 -1.65 -22.38
C SER A 342 43.85 -2.94 -21.56
N ASP A 343 42.88 -3.88 -21.61
CA ASP A 343 42.98 -5.09 -22.45
C ASP A 343 41.78 -6.05 -22.23
N HIS A 344 41.08 -6.34 -23.33
CA HIS A 344 40.17 -7.48 -23.55
C HIS A 344 41.00 -8.75 -23.89
N PRO A 345 40.45 -9.96 -24.20
CA PRO A 345 39.04 -10.40 -24.27
C PRO A 345 38.77 -11.77 -23.59
N LEU A 346 37.49 -12.13 -23.47
CA LEU A 346 36.91 -13.41 -23.95
C LEU A 346 35.45 -13.50 -23.47
N GLY A 347 34.50 -13.58 -24.41
CA GLY A 347 33.10 -13.78 -24.07
C GLY A 347 32.09 -13.44 -25.17
N LEU A 348 32.24 -14.07 -26.33
CA LEU A 348 31.16 -14.47 -27.27
C LEU A 348 30.11 -13.41 -27.67
N ILE A 349 30.31 -12.87 -28.88
CA ILE A 349 29.29 -12.28 -29.76
C ILE A 349 29.12 -13.20 -30.97
N TRP A 350 27.89 -13.56 -31.32
CA TRP A 350 27.38 -13.93 -32.66
C TRP A 350 25.84 -13.90 -32.57
N ASN A 351 25.00 -13.41 -33.48
CA ASN A 351 25.07 -12.57 -34.69
C ASN A 351 23.57 -12.24 -35.01
N SER A 352 23.17 -10.98 -35.17
CA SER A 352 22.87 -10.26 -36.43
C SER A 352 21.92 -10.91 -37.46
N CYS A 353 20.90 -10.13 -37.88
CA CYS A 353 20.51 -9.79 -39.26
C CYS A 353 19.00 -9.92 -39.68
N PHE A 354 18.49 -8.77 -40.19
CA PHE A 354 17.55 -8.52 -41.31
C PHE A 354 16.23 -9.31 -41.43
N CYS A 355 15.06 -8.63 -41.51
CA CYS A 355 14.46 -8.11 -42.76
C CYS A 355 13.02 -7.56 -42.55
N SER A 356 12.69 -6.55 -43.37
CA SER A 356 11.39 -6.26 -44.02
C SER A 356 10.11 -5.93 -43.22
N ASP A 357 9.55 -4.80 -43.63
CA ASP A 357 8.14 -4.37 -43.56
C ASP A 357 7.11 -5.50 -43.43
N LEU A 358 6.25 -5.43 -42.41
CA LEU A 358 4.85 -5.82 -42.55
C LEU A 358 4.01 -5.23 -41.41
N ILE A 359 3.04 -4.40 -41.81
CA ILE A 359 1.90 -3.94 -41.02
C ILE A 359 1.23 -5.12 -40.34
N TRP A 360 1.17 -5.16 -39.01
CA TRP A 360 0.10 -5.80 -38.26
C TRP A 360 -0.15 -5.08 -36.93
N TRP A 361 -1.44 -4.88 -36.66
CA TRP A 361 -2.04 -4.43 -35.41
C TRP A 361 -1.32 -4.93 -34.16
N VAL A 362 -1.10 -4.04 -33.17
CA VAL A 362 -0.63 -4.45 -31.84
C VAL A 362 -1.73 -5.28 -31.17
N PRO A 363 -1.53 -6.60 -30.94
CA PRO A 363 -2.49 -7.40 -30.20
C PRO A 363 -2.27 -7.14 -28.71
N SER A 364 -3.38 -7.07 -27.97
CA SER A 364 -3.42 -7.24 -26.53
C SER A 364 -2.50 -8.40 -26.12
N ALA A 365 -1.56 -8.16 -25.23
CA ALA A 365 -0.72 -9.21 -24.66
C ALA A 365 -1.58 -10.11 -23.75
N PHE A 366 -2.20 -11.13 -24.34
CA PHE A 366 -2.82 -12.24 -23.62
C PHE A 366 -1.70 -13.17 -23.13
N CYS A 367 -1.40 -13.10 -21.84
CA CYS A 367 -0.55 -14.10 -21.19
C CYS A 367 -1.47 -15.19 -20.60
N LEU A 368 -1.72 -16.24 -21.38
CA LEU A 368 -2.35 -17.48 -20.92
C LEU A 368 -1.32 -18.29 -20.11
N LEU A 369 -1.61 -18.66 -18.85
CA LEU A 369 -1.26 -19.98 -18.28
C LEU A 369 -1.71 -20.18 -16.81
N LYS A 370 -2.38 -21.33 -16.61
CA LYS A 370 -2.56 -22.17 -15.40
C LYS A 370 -2.46 -21.53 -14.00
N ALA A 371 -3.22 -20.48 -13.74
CA ALA A 371 -3.67 -20.13 -12.37
C ALA A 371 -5.02 -19.36 -12.34
N GLY A 372 -5.70 -19.19 -13.48
CA GLY A 372 -6.99 -18.49 -13.53
C GLY A 372 -6.97 -16.98 -13.26
N LEU A 373 -5.79 -16.38 -13.08
CA LEU A 373 -5.56 -14.93 -13.02
C LEU A 373 -5.03 -14.40 -14.36
N ILE A 374 -5.74 -13.46 -14.99
CA ILE A 374 -5.26 -12.70 -16.16
C ILE A 374 -4.70 -11.37 -15.66
N CYS A 375 -3.39 -11.15 -15.75
CA CYS A 375 -2.80 -9.85 -15.41
C CYS A 375 -2.84 -8.94 -16.63
N HIS A 376 -3.66 -7.88 -16.60
CA HIS A 376 -3.65 -6.83 -17.63
C HIS A 376 -2.81 -5.66 -17.12
N VAL A 377 -1.62 -5.49 -17.69
CA VAL A 377 -0.84 -4.27 -17.45
C VAL A 377 -1.25 -3.24 -18.50
N THR A 378 -2.03 -2.24 -18.08
CA THR A 378 -2.44 -1.14 -18.97
C THR A 378 -1.34 -0.08 -18.97
N PHE A 379 -0.52 -0.09 -20.02
CA PHE A 379 0.41 1.00 -20.31
C PHE A 379 -0.28 1.99 -21.24
N LEU A 380 -0.52 3.22 -20.77
CA LEU A 380 -0.96 4.32 -21.64
C LEU A 380 0.18 5.34 -21.70
N THR A 381 0.96 5.27 -22.78
CA THR A 381 1.84 6.35 -23.20
C THR A 381 0.95 7.51 -23.66
N GLN A 382 1.02 8.65 -22.97
CA GLN A 382 0.46 9.88 -23.53
C GLN A 382 1.34 10.33 -24.70
N ASN A 383 0.71 10.53 -25.86
CA ASN A 383 1.27 11.36 -26.93
C ASN A 383 1.31 12.83 -26.50
#